data_AF-A0A950IU13-F1
#
_entry.id   AF-A0A950IU13-F1
#
_cell.length_a   1.000
_cell.length_b   1.000
_cell.length_c   1.000
_cell.angle_alpha   90.00
_cell.angle_beta   90.00
_cell.angle_gamma   90.00
#
_symmetry.space_group_name_H-M   'P 1'
#
loop_
_entity.id
_entity.type
_entity.pdbx_description
1 polymer ?
#
loop_
_entity_poly.entity_id
_entity_poly.type
_entity_poly.pdbx_seq_one_letter_code
_entity_poly.pdbx_strand_id
1 'polypeptide(L)'
;MDRRDFLLQSGTLLAGAALAPGSLAMSGSNQAEEPQQSRMLLPINRNWRYSPSVVDGGHAVAFDDSSFDRVVIPHTNRSLPWHSFDEKSYEFISLYRRPFKLPPEAKGKRIFVDFEGVMTASTVWINGQKLGEYKGGYTPFSFELTPNINWDGSNLLAVDVDSTERPDIPPFGFEVDYLTFGGIYREVWLRVVPSTYIENIFAMPKNVLNDQRTLEVRCFLEGPASEWNRSRTLEVELLDGDRVIGKASEKVTGPAPAPGQPALQAVTLSNLGAIRLWDLQHPELYHVRVRLIEQGKLVDEDTRRFGFREAAFTDQGFSLNGKVIKLRGLDRHQTFPFVGQAMPGRVQRRDALILRQQLKCNIVRTSHYPQSRHFLDACDEIGLLVLEEIPGWQHIGDKAWQDIA
;
A
#
# COMPACT_ATOMS: atom_id res chain seq x y z
N MET A 1 -12.85 28.71 34.05
CA MET A 1 -13.03 29.56 32.86
C MET A 1 -13.30 28.63 31.70
N ASP A 2 -14.57 28.54 31.33
CA ASP A 2 -15.13 27.52 30.45
C ASP A 2 -15.19 28.02 29.00
N ARG A 3 -14.91 27.14 28.03
CA ARG A 3 -14.72 27.43 26.60
C ARG A 3 -15.99 27.91 25.87
N ARG A 4 -17.13 27.99 26.58
CA ARG A 4 -18.44 28.32 26.00
C ARG A 4 -18.72 29.83 25.87
N ASP A 5 -18.05 30.69 26.63
CA ASP A 5 -18.34 32.13 26.62
C ASP A 5 -17.56 32.93 25.55
N PHE A 6 -16.56 32.33 24.90
CA PHE A 6 -15.73 33.01 23.89
C PHE A 6 -16.38 33.06 22.49
N LEU A 7 -17.34 32.18 22.20
CA LEU A 7 -17.93 32.05 20.85
C LEU A 7 -19.23 32.84 20.64
N LEU A 8 -19.66 33.64 21.62
CA LEU A 8 -20.93 34.39 21.55
C LEU A 8 -20.78 35.90 21.29
N GLN A 9 -19.56 36.43 21.13
CA GLN A 9 -19.35 37.89 21.06
C GLN A 9 -18.86 38.48 19.73
N SER A 10 -18.79 37.73 18.64
CA SER A 10 -18.31 38.25 17.35
C SER A 10 -19.26 38.00 16.19
N GLY A 11 -20.50 38.45 16.35
CA GLY A 11 -21.45 38.55 15.25
C GLY A 11 -22.37 39.75 15.40
N THR A 12 -22.05 40.88 14.75
CA THR A 12 -23.05 41.67 13.98
C THR A 12 -22.42 42.81 13.15
N LEU A 13 -22.84 42.84 11.88
CA LEU A 13 -23.19 43.99 11.01
C LEU A 13 -22.10 44.89 10.41
N LEU A 14 -22.08 44.93 9.07
CA LEU A 14 -22.39 46.17 8.33
C LEU A 14 -22.92 45.86 6.91
N ALA A 15 -23.88 46.68 6.50
CA ALA A 15 -24.80 46.55 5.40
C ALA A 15 -24.27 47.06 4.04
N GLY A 16 -24.75 46.42 2.97
CA GLY A 16 -25.26 47.00 1.71
C GLY A 16 -24.56 48.19 1.04
N ALA A 17 -24.05 47.95 -0.18
CA ALA A 17 -24.13 48.90 -1.29
C ALA A 17 -24.18 48.14 -2.62
N ALA A 18 -25.26 48.35 -3.38
CA ALA A 18 -25.42 47.87 -4.75
C ALA A 18 -24.91 48.94 -5.73
N LEU A 19 -24.07 48.56 -6.69
CA LEU A 19 -23.75 49.35 -7.89
C LEU A 19 -23.63 48.44 -9.14
N ALA A 20 -24.09 49.02 -10.25
CA ALA A 20 -24.45 48.49 -11.57
C ALA A 20 -23.35 47.73 -12.37
N PRO A 21 -23.71 47.04 -13.48
CA PRO A 21 -22.79 46.19 -14.22
C PRO A 21 -21.91 47.03 -15.17
N GLY A 22 -20.60 47.04 -14.91
CA GLY A 22 -19.59 47.60 -15.78
C GLY A 22 -18.67 46.49 -16.30
N SER A 23 -18.69 46.29 -17.61
CA SER A 23 -17.77 45.44 -18.36
C SER A 23 -16.31 45.81 -18.06
N LEU A 24 -15.56 44.88 -17.48
CA LEU A 24 -14.10 44.94 -17.38
C LEU A 24 -13.51 43.70 -18.03
N ALA A 25 -12.71 43.95 -19.07
CA ALA A 25 -11.99 42.98 -19.85
C ALA A 25 -11.11 42.10 -18.96
N MET A 26 -11.25 40.78 -19.08
CA MET A 26 -10.28 39.85 -18.49
C MET A 26 -9.05 39.80 -19.39
N SER A 27 -7.99 40.46 -18.92
CA SER A 27 -6.62 40.13 -19.29
C SER A 27 -6.35 38.66 -18.99
N GLY A 28 -5.90 37.91 -20.00
CA GLY A 28 -5.54 36.51 -19.87
C GLY A 28 -4.45 36.31 -18.80
N SER A 29 -4.83 35.74 -17.67
CA SER A 29 -3.89 35.08 -16.78
C SER A 29 -3.54 33.74 -17.40
N ASN A 30 -2.28 33.56 -17.80
CA ASN A 30 -1.66 32.24 -17.94
C ASN A 30 -1.86 31.51 -16.60
N GLN A 31 -2.90 30.68 -16.51
CA GLN A 31 -2.92 29.61 -15.54
C GLN A 31 -1.81 28.67 -15.97
N ALA A 32 -0.72 28.63 -15.18
CA ALA A 32 0.16 27.49 -15.21
C ALA A 32 -0.74 26.27 -14.99
N GLU A 33 -0.85 25.40 -15.99
CA GLU A 33 -1.54 24.11 -15.85
C GLU A 33 -0.98 23.45 -14.59
N GLU A 34 -1.82 23.28 -13.57
CA GLU A 34 -1.48 22.39 -12.47
C GLU A 34 -1.11 21.04 -13.10
N PRO A 35 0.02 20.43 -12.69
CA PRO A 35 0.48 19.20 -13.32
C PRO A 35 -0.64 18.16 -13.22
N GLN A 36 -1.24 17.83 -14.37
CA GLN A 36 -2.30 16.85 -14.47
C GLN A 36 -1.79 15.56 -13.83
N GLN A 37 -2.43 15.14 -12.73
CA GLN A 37 -1.95 14.03 -11.92
C GLN A 37 -1.91 12.76 -12.79
N SER A 38 -0.70 12.28 -13.09
CA SER A 38 -0.48 11.15 -14.00
C SER A 38 -1.01 9.84 -13.41
N ARG A 39 -0.75 9.64 -12.11
CA ARG A 39 -1.20 8.49 -11.31
C ARG A 39 -2.23 8.90 -10.26
N MET A 40 -3.22 8.03 -10.02
CA MET A 40 -4.17 8.18 -8.90
C MET A 40 -4.24 6.89 -8.08
N LEU A 41 -4.18 7.02 -6.76
CA LEU A 41 -4.41 5.93 -5.81
C LEU A 41 -5.67 6.24 -5.00
N LEU A 42 -6.77 5.56 -5.32
CA LEU A 42 -8.08 5.85 -4.78
C LEU A 42 -8.49 4.76 -3.78
N PRO A 43 -8.65 5.07 -2.48
CA PRO A 43 -9.09 4.07 -1.51
C PRO A 43 -10.54 3.69 -1.79
N ILE A 44 -10.81 2.39 -1.97
CA ILE A 44 -12.17 1.90 -2.30
C ILE A 44 -12.85 1.19 -1.12
N ASN A 45 -12.39 1.45 0.11
CA ASN A 45 -12.75 0.71 1.32
C ASN A 45 -14.21 0.85 1.82
N ARG A 46 -14.96 1.86 1.42
CA ARG A 46 -16.37 2.09 1.88
C ARG A 46 -17.38 1.58 0.87
N ASN A 47 -18.65 1.44 1.23
CA ASN A 47 -19.75 1.05 0.30
C ASN A 47 -19.63 -0.38 -0.27
N TRP A 48 -19.03 -1.28 0.49
CA TRP A 48 -19.08 -2.70 0.16
C TRP A 48 -20.40 -3.31 0.62
N ARG A 49 -20.86 -4.30 -0.13
CA ARG A 49 -21.95 -5.21 0.18
C ARG A 49 -21.35 -6.58 0.50
N TYR A 50 -21.88 -7.23 1.52
CA TYR A 50 -21.33 -8.47 2.06
C TYR A 50 -22.43 -9.53 2.23
N SER A 51 -22.12 -10.74 1.79
CA SER A 51 -22.90 -11.95 2.07
C SER A 51 -22.00 -13.01 2.70
N PRO A 52 -22.43 -13.67 3.79
CA PRO A 52 -21.68 -14.76 4.41
C PRO A 52 -21.70 -16.07 3.63
N SER A 53 -22.31 -16.07 2.43
CA SER A 53 -22.28 -17.16 1.47
C SER A 53 -22.13 -16.63 0.05
N VAL A 54 -21.55 -17.43 -0.83
CA VAL A 54 -21.63 -17.19 -2.27
C VAL A 54 -23.07 -17.43 -2.71
N VAL A 55 -23.60 -16.49 -3.51
CA VAL A 55 -24.96 -16.54 -4.03
C VAL A 55 -24.91 -16.71 -5.54
N ASP A 56 -25.76 -17.58 -6.10
CA ASP A 56 -25.82 -17.79 -7.53
C ASP A 56 -26.17 -16.50 -8.28
N GLY A 57 -25.46 -16.22 -9.37
CA GLY A 57 -25.52 -14.94 -10.08
C GLY A 57 -24.94 -13.73 -9.31
N GLY A 58 -24.38 -13.93 -8.12
CA GLY A 58 -23.87 -12.88 -7.22
C GLY A 58 -22.68 -12.07 -7.76
N HIS A 59 -22.11 -12.43 -8.91
CA HIS A 59 -21.06 -11.67 -9.59
C HIS A 59 -21.59 -10.77 -10.71
N ALA A 60 -22.87 -10.93 -11.09
CA ALA A 60 -23.49 -10.16 -12.16
C ALA A 60 -23.78 -8.71 -11.74
N VAL A 61 -23.62 -7.78 -12.69
CA VAL A 61 -23.86 -6.34 -12.47
C VAL A 61 -25.31 -6.06 -12.07
N ALA A 62 -26.26 -6.76 -12.68
CA ALA A 62 -27.70 -6.56 -12.46
C ALA A 62 -28.27 -7.29 -11.23
N PHE A 63 -27.45 -8.07 -10.50
CA PHE A 63 -27.91 -8.78 -9.30
C PHE A 63 -28.31 -7.79 -8.20
N ASP A 64 -29.47 -8.02 -7.58
CA ASP A 64 -29.97 -7.21 -6.46
C ASP A 64 -29.29 -7.62 -5.15
N ASP A 65 -28.35 -6.79 -4.70
CA ASP A 65 -27.63 -6.96 -3.42
C ASP A 65 -28.22 -6.10 -2.29
N SER A 66 -29.47 -5.64 -2.41
CA SER A 66 -30.12 -4.81 -1.40
C SER A 66 -30.26 -5.53 -0.04
N SER A 67 -30.35 -6.85 -0.05
CA SER A 67 -30.39 -7.70 1.15
C SER A 67 -29.02 -7.94 1.79
N PHE A 68 -27.92 -7.58 1.12
CA PHE A 68 -26.56 -7.79 1.64
C PHE A 68 -26.18 -6.71 2.64
N ASP A 69 -25.39 -7.10 3.64
CA ASP A 69 -24.88 -6.21 4.68
C ASP A 69 -23.99 -5.13 4.08
N ARG A 70 -24.05 -3.91 4.63
CA ARG A 70 -23.14 -2.83 4.27
C ARG A 70 -21.93 -2.87 5.16
N VAL A 71 -20.75 -3.02 4.56
CA VAL A 71 -19.49 -3.13 5.30
C VAL A 71 -18.47 -2.10 4.83
N VAL A 72 -17.47 -1.89 5.67
CA VAL A 72 -16.31 -1.03 5.39
C VAL A 72 -15.07 -1.86 5.62
N ILE A 73 -14.14 -1.80 4.67
CA ILE A 73 -12.84 -2.44 4.74
C ILE A 73 -11.89 -1.58 5.60
N PRO A 74 -11.05 -2.18 6.46
CA PRO A 74 -10.88 -3.61 6.68
C PRO A 74 -12.09 -4.28 7.37
N HIS A 75 -12.45 -5.48 6.92
CA HIS A 75 -13.60 -6.25 7.40
C HIS A 75 -13.25 -7.71 7.66
N THR A 76 -13.74 -8.27 8.75
CA THR A 76 -13.72 -9.72 9.00
C THR A 76 -15.04 -10.34 8.59
N ASN A 77 -15.02 -11.54 7.99
CA ASN A 77 -16.24 -12.23 7.55
C ASN A 77 -17.18 -12.59 8.73
N ARG A 78 -16.66 -12.71 9.95
CA ARG A 78 -17.46 -13.06 11.14
C ARG A 78 -16.94 -12.33 12.36
N SER A 79 -17.81 -11.57 13.03
CA SER A 79 -17.53 -11.11 14.38
C SER A 79 -17.64 -12.29 15.35
N LEU A 80 -16.59 -12.53 16.13
CA LEU A 80 -16.53 -13.63 17.08
C LEU A 80 -16.59 -13.12 18.53
N PRO A 81 -17.11 -13.92 19.49
CA PRO A 81 -17.06 -13.55 20.89
C PRO A 81 -15.60 -13.51 21.39
N TRP A 82 -15.40 -12.92 22.57
CA TRP A 82 -14.06 -12.75 23.15
C TRP A 82 -13.32 -14.08 23.37
N HIS A 83 -14.03 -15.12 23.82
CA HIS A 83 -13.47 -16.44 24.09
C HIS A 83 -14.50 -17.54 23.75
N SER A 84 -14.05 -18.79 23.70
CA SER A 84 -14.91 -19.99 23.61
C SER A 84 -15.78 -20.07 22.36
N PHE A 85 -15.28 -19.62 21.21
CA PHE A 85 -15.87 -19.92 19.91
C PHE A 85 -15.20 -21.14 19.28
N ASP A 86 -15.93 -21.78 18.37
CA ASP A 86 -15.41 -22.82 17.47
C ASP A 86 -14.55 -22.15 16.39
N GLU A 87 -13.30 -22.57 16.24
CA GLU A 87 -12.35 -22.05 15.24
C GLU A 87 -12.87 -22.18 13.81
N LYS A 88 -13.76 -23.14 13.53
CA LYS A 88 -14.39 -23.33 12.21
C LYS A 88 -15.48 -22.28 11.93
N SER A 89 -15.85 -21.45 12.90
CA SER A 89 -16.94 -20.47 12.78
C SER A 89 -16.70 -19.39 11.72
N TYR A 90 -15.45 -19.16 11.29
CA TYR A 90 -15.10 -18.19 10.23
C TYR A 90 -14.65 -18.88 8.93
N GLU A 91 -14.60 -20.21 8.89
CA GLU A 91 -14.11 -20.99 7.76
C GLU A 91 -15.23 -21.28 6.76
N PHE A 92 -15.54 -20.27 5.95
CA PHE A 92 -16.53 -20.38 4.89
C PHE A 92 -16.22 -19.41 3.75
N ILE A 93 -16.87 -19.63 2.61
CA ILE A 93 -16.73 -18.76 1.44
C ILE A 93 -17.78 -17.65 1.52
N SER A 94 -17.32 -16.40 1.45
CA SER A 94 -18.17 -15.21 1.50
C SER A 94 -18.04 -14.37 0.24
N LEU A 95 -19.07 -13.58 -0.08
CA LEU A 95 -19.11 -12.73 -1.27
C LEU A 95 -19.11 -11.26 -0.86
N TYR A 96 -18.14 -10.51 -1.41
CA TYR A 96 -18.02 -9.07 -1.29
C TYR A 96 -18.33 -8.42 -2.65
N ARG A 97 -19.18 -7.39 -2.65
CA ARG A 97 -19.56 -6.63 -3.86
C ARG A 97 -19.35 -5.14 -3.65
N ARG A 98 -18.84 -4.45 -4.67
CA ARG A 98 -18.48 -3.04 -4.60
C ARG A 98 -18.76 -2.33 -5.92
N PRO A 99 -19.87 -1.59 -6.04
CA PRO A 99 -20.12 -0.75 -7.21
C PRO A 99 -19.27 0.51 -7.13
N PHE A 100 -18.65 0.95 -8.23
CA PHE A 100 -17.87 2.18 -8.28
C PHE A 100 -17.91 2.83 -9.66
N LYS A 101 -17.58 4.13 -9.71
CA LYS A 101 -17.37 4.88 -10.96
C LYS A 101 -15.95 5.38 -10.99
N LEU A 102 -15.35 5.37 -12.17
CA LEU A 102 -14.04 5.97 -12.38
C LEU A 102 -14.19 7.48 -12.58
N PRO A 103 -13.21 8.27 -12.10
CA PRO A 103 -13.17 9.69 -12.42
C PRO A 103 -12.82 9.88 -13.93
N PRO A 104 -13.28 10.95 -14.59
CA PRO A 104 -13.00 11.19 -16.01
C PRO A 104 -11.51 11.14 -16.39
N GLU A 105 -10.63 11.56 -15.48
CA GLU A 105 -9.17 11.59 -15.62
C GLU A 105 -8.54 10.19 -15.72
N ALA A 106 -9.30 9.13 -15.43
CA ALA A 106 -8.87 7.75 -15.61
C ALA A 106 -9.00 7.25 -17.05
N LYS A 107 -9.75 7.95 -17.92
CA LYS A 107 -9.99 7.49 -19.29
C LYS A 107 -8.69 7.36 -20.07
N GLY A 108 -8.50 6.22 -20.72
CA GLY A 108 -7.27 5.91 -21.48
C GLY A 108 -6.05 5.51 -20.63
N LYS A 109 -6.21 5.38 -19.32
CA LYS A 109 -5.19 4.88 -18.39
C LYS A 109 -5.43 3.40 -18.05
N ARG A 110 -4.42 2.73 -17.51
CA ARG A 110 -4.55 1.38 -16.97
C ARG A 110 -5.12 1.45 -15.56
N ILE A 111 -6.03 0.54 -15.25
CA ILE A 111 -6.79 0.49 -14.00
C ILE A 111 -6.49 -0.84 -13.32
N PHE A 112 -6.06 -0.78 -12.07
CA PHE A 112 -5.78 -1.94 -11.24
C PHE A 112 -6.61 -1.86 -9.96
N VAL A 113 -6.94 -3.02 -9.41
CA VAL A 113 -7.33 -3.16 -8.01
C VAL A 113 -6.18 -3.77 -7.25
N ASP A 114 -5.77 -3.12 -6.17
CA ASP A 114 -4.71 -3.58 -5.28
C ASP A 114 -5.34 -3.94 -3.92
N PHE A 115 -5.12 -5.18 -3.46
CA PHE A 115 -5.52 -5.66 -2.15
C PHE A 115 -4.28 -5.78 -1.26
N GLU A 116 -4.31 -5.18 -0.07
CA GLU A 116 -3.19 -5.26 0.88
C GLU A 116 -3.16 -6.57 1.69
N GLY A 117 -4.28 -7.31 1.71
CA GLY A 117 -4.41 -8.59 2.41
C GLY A 117 -5.87 -9.06 2.50
N VAL A 118 -6.11 -10.31 2.12
CA VAL A 118 -7.42 -10.97 2.17
C VAL A 118 -7.23 -12.41 2.64
N MET A 119 -7.96 -12.82 3.67
CA MET A 119 -7.79 -14.14 4.29
C MET A 119 -8.84 -15.14 3.77
N THR A 120 -8.49 -16.19 3.01
CA THR A 120 -7.14 -16.62 2.61
C THR A 120 -6.97 -16.75 1.10
N ALA A 121 -7.97 -17.25 0.40
CA ALA A 121 -7.99 -17.27 -1.06
C ALA A 121 -9.05 -16.29 -1.59
N SER A 122 -8.71 -15.57 -2.66
CA SER A 122 -9.55 -14.52 -3.22
C SER A 122 -9.74 -14.75 -4.70
N THR A 123 -10.96 -15.02 -5.14
CA THR A 123 -11.28 -14.95 -6.56
C THR A 123 -11.88 -13.59 -6.87
N VAL A 124 -11.42 -12.93 -7.93
CA VAL A 124 -11.80 -11.55 -8.24
C VAL A 124 -12.54 -11.48 -9.58
N TRP A 125 -13.62 -10.71 -9.61
CA TRP A 125 -14.42 -10.42 -10.79
C TRP A 125 -14.62 -8.93 -10.98
N ILE A 126 -14.70 -8.51 -12.23
CA ILE A 126 -15.09 -7.16 -12.63
C ILE A 126 -16.19 -7.25 -13.68
N ASN A 127 -17.34 -6.63 -13.41
CA ASN A 127 -18.49 -6.62 -14.30
C ASN A 127 -18.94 -8.03 -14.76
N GLY A 128 -18.85 -9.02 -13.87
CA GLY A 128 -19.16 -10.43 -14.15
C GLY A 128 -18.03 -11.23 -14.81
N GLN A 129 -16.94 -10.61 -15.26
CA GLN A 129 -15.79 -11.30 -15.82
C GLN A 129 -14.82 -11.74 -14.71
N LYS A 130 -14.52 -13.04 -14.65
CA LYS A 130 -13.53 -13.62 -13.73
C LYS A 130 -12.12 -13.22 -14.16
N LEU A 131 -11.32 -12.69 -13.24
CA LEU A 131 -9.92 -12.29 -13.47
C LEU A 131 -8.93 -13.36 -13.05
N GLY A 132 -9.21 -14.05 -11.94
CA GLY A 132 -8.33 -15.08 -11.40
C GLY A 132 -8.51 -15.30 -9.91
N GLU A 133 -7.75 -16.24 -9.37
CA GLU A 133 -7.65 -16.52 -7.93
C GLU A 133 -6.26 -16.09 -7.44
N TYR A 134 -6.22 -15.44 -6.28
CA TYR A 134 -5.02 -15.26 -5.48
C TYR A 134 -5.02 -16.21 -4.28
N LYS A 135 -3.89 -16.85 -4.03
CA LYS A 135 -3.69 -17.82 -2.96
C LYS A 135 -2.67 -17.28 -1.95
N GLY A 136 -3.17 -16.69 -0.86
CA GLY A 136 -2.30 -16.14 0.18
C GLY A 136 -3.01 -15.11 1.04
N GLY A 137 -2.83 -15.23 2.36
CA GLY A 137 -3.49 -14.36 3.32
C GLY A 137 -2.79 -13.04 3.59
N TYR A 138 -1.46 -12.97 3.47
CA TYR A 138 -0.66 -11.95 4.17
C TYR A 138 0.10 -10.98 3.28
N THR A 139 0.22 -11.30 2.00
CA THR A 139 0.95 -10.51 1.01
C THR A 139 -0.01 -9.76 0.10
N PRO A 140 0.34 -8.55 -0.35
CA PRO A 140 -0.49 -7.79 -1.26
C PRO A 140 -0.54 -8.44 -2.65
N PHE A 141 -1.63 -8.20 -3.38
CA PHE A 141 -1.80 -8.65 -4.75
C PHE A 141 -2.67 -7.69 -5.56
N SER A 142 -2.55 -7.78 -6.88
CA SER A 142 -3.24 -6.89 -7.80
C SER A 142 -3.82 -7.62 -8.99
N PHE A 143 -4.92 -7.10 -9.52
CA PHE A 143 -5.48 -7.50 -10.81
C PHE A 143 -5.68 -6.28 -11.70
N GLU A 144 -5.33 -6.40 -12.98
CA GLU A 144 -5.67 -5.39 -13.97
C GLU A 144 -7.16 -5.49 -14.33
N LEU A 145 -7.86 -4.35 -14.21
CA LEU A 145 -9.27 -4.21 -14.50
C LEU A 145 -9.53 -3.66 -15.92
N THR A 146 -8.55 -2.95 -16.49
CA THR A 146 -8.65 -2.17 -17.73
C THR A 146 -9.48 -2.84 -18.84
N PRO A 147 -9.25 -4.13 -19.21
CA PRO A 147 -9.94 -4.75 -20.33
C PRO A 147 -11.46 -4.88 -20.17
N ASN A 148 -11.95 -4.86 -18.93
CA ASN A 148 -13.34 -5.15 -18.59
C ASN A 148 -14.06 -3.96 -17.95
N ILE A 149 -13.44 -2.76 -17.98
CA ILE A 149 -14.04 -1.54 -17.45
C ILE A 149 -15.17 -1.04 -18.36
N ASN A 150 -16.30 -0.69 -17.75
CA ASN A 150 -17.31 0.17 -18.33
C ASN A 150 -16.90 1.64 -18.13
N TRP A 151 -16.38 2.26 -19.19
CA TRP A 151 -15.84 3.63 -19.16
C TRP A 151 -16.90 4.72 -19.04
N ASP A 152 -18.13 4.44 -19.48
CA ASP A 152 -19.20 5.43 -19.54
C ASP A 152 -20.23 5.25 -18.40
N GLY A 153 -19.95 4.35 -17.45
CA GLY A 153 -20.92 3.96 -16.43
C GLY A 153 -20.34 3.46 -15.11
N SER A 154 -21.19 2.78 -14.35
CA SER A 154 -20.78 2.11 -13.11
C SER A 154 -20.12 0.78 -13.43
N ASN A 155 -19.14 0.43 -12.60
CA ASN A 155 -18.46 -0.86 -12.58
C ASN A 155 -18.82 -1.59 -11.29
N LEU A 156 -18.75 -2.92 -11.30
CA LEU A 156 -18.95 -3.78 -10.14
C LEU A 156 -17.71 -4.65 -9.95
N LEU A 157 -17.00 -4.43 -8.84
CA LEU A 157 -16.01 -5.36 -8.33
C LEU A 157 -16.72 -6.39 -7.44
N ALA A 158 -16.49 -7.68 -7.68
CA ALA A 158 -16.95 -8.76 -6.81
C ALA A 158 -15.77 -9.64 -6.41
N VAL A 159 -15.79 -10.13 -5.17
CA VAL A 159 -14.71 -10.95 -4.60
C VAL A 159 -15.33 -12.07 -3.78
N ASP A 160 -15.05 -13.31 -4.17
CA ASP A 160 -15.31 -14.48 -3.34
C ASP A 160 -14.07 -14.68 -2.47
N VAL A 161 -14.29 -14.65 -1.17
CA VAL A 161 -13.26 -14.84 -0.16
C VAL A 161 -13.49 -16.18 0.50
N ASP A 162 -12.61 -17.13 0.16
CA ASP A 162 -12.54 -18.44 0.77
C ASP A 162 -11.61 -18.37 1.98
N SER A 163 -12.22 -18.40 3.16
CA SER A 163 -11.53 -18.33 4.45
C SER A 163 -11.32 -19.70 5.07
N THR A 164 -11.52 -20.79 4.31
CA THR A 164 -11.24 -22.15 4.79
C THR A 164 -9.73 -22.41 4.83
N GLU A 165 -9.32 -23.34 5.70
CA GLU A 165 -7.95 -23.80 5.76
C GLU A 165 -7.63 -24.67 4.54
N ARG A 166 -6.72 -24.18 3.69
CA ARG A 166 -6.38 -24.80 2.41
C ARG A 166 -4.93 -25.27 2.42
N PRO A 167 -4.64 -26.58 2.29
CA PRO A 167 -3.29 -27.11 2.42
C PRO A 167 -2.32 -26.63 1.32
N ASP A 168 -2.84 -26.08 0.22
CA ASP A 168 -2.05 -25.45 -0.84
C ASP A 168 -1.64 -23.99 -0.54
N ILE A 169 -1.98 -23.46 0.65
CA ILE A 169 -1.75 -22.06 1.02
C ILE A 169 -1.10 -21.97 2.41
N PRO A 170 0.10 -21.40 2.56
CA PRO A 170 0.68 -21.16 3.88
C PRO A 170 -0.20 -20.22 4.72
N PRO A 171 -0.27 -20.44 6.04
CA PRO A 171 0.53 -21.36 6.86
C PRO A 171 -0.06 -22.77 6.97
N PHE A 172 -1.13 -23.07 6.24
CA PHE A 172 -1.85 -24.34 6.36
C PHE A 172 -1.05 -25.50 5.77
N GLY A 173 -1.42 -26.72 6.15
CA GLY A 173 -0.73 -27.96 5.76
C GLY A 173 -0.18 -28.74 6.95
N PHE A 174 -0.14 -28.13 8.14
CA PHE A 174 0.14 -28.78 9.41
C PHE A 174 -0.56 -28.03 10.57
N GLU A 175 -0.30 -28.42 11.82
CA GLU A 175 -0.82 -27.73 13.01
C GLU A 175 -0.25 -26.31 13.10
N VAL A 176 -1.14 -25.31 13.24
CA VAL A 176 -0.79 -23.89 13.39
C VAL A 176 -1.30 -23.38 14.74
N ASP A 177 -0.44 -22.68 15.49
CA ASP A 177 -0.77 -22.16 16.84
C ASP A 177 -1.37 -20.73 16.81
N TYR A 178 -2.14 -20.41 15.77
CA TYR A 178 -2.85 -19.13 15.66
C TYR A 178 -4.02 -19.20 14.68
N LEU A 179 -4.99 -18.29 14.86
CA LEU A 179 -6.21 -18.21 14.07
C LEU A 179 -6.07 -17.30 12.85
N THR A 180 -6.68 -17.72 11.74
CA THR A 180 -6.63 -17.09 10.41
C THR A 180 -7.97 -16.47 10.04
N PHE A 181 -8.39 -15.47 10.82
CA PHE A 181 -9.69 -14.80 10.65
C PHE A 181 -9.96 -14.34 9.22
N GLY A 182 -11.06 -14.82 8.66
CA GLY A 182 -11.46 -14.57 7.28
C GLY A 182 -11.86 -13.13 6.96
N GLY A 183 -11.79 -12.78 5.68
CA GLY A 183 -12.30 -11.51 5.14
C GLY A 183 -11.24 -10.64 4.44
N ILE A 184 -11.70 -9.52 3.87
CA ILE A 184 -10.83 -8.48 3.28
C ILE A 184 -10.34 -7.60 4.44
N TYR A 185 -9.30 -8.05 5.13
CA TYR A 185 -8.90 -7.52 6.44
C TYR A 185 -7.84 -6.41 6.36
N ARG A 186 -7.36 -6.06 5.16
CA ARG A 186 -6.56 -4.85 4.89
C ARG A 186 -7.14 -4.05 3.72
N GLU A 187 -6.59 -2.87 3.51
CA GLU A 187 -7.09 -1.89 2.56
C GLU A 187 -7.11 -2.37 1.10
N VAL A 188 -8.06 -1.82 0.34
CA VAL A 188 -8.20 -1.99 -1.10
C VAL A 188 -8.11 -0.64 -1.79
N TRP A 189 -7.33 -0.60 -2.87
CA TRP A 189 -7.08 0.60 -3.67
C TRP A 189 -7.46 0.36 -5.13
N LEU A 190 -8.00 1.38 -5.77
CA LEU A 190 -7.94 1.49 -7.22
C LEU A 190 -6.70 2.29 -7.59
N ARG A 191 -5.82 1.68 -8.38
CA ARG A 191 -4.62 2.33 -8.91
C ARG A 191 -4.84 2.62 -10.39
N VAL A 192 -4.74 3.91 -10.73
CA VAL A 192 -4.88 4.42 -12.09
C VAL A 192 -3.54 4.95 -12.54
N VAL A 193 -2.98 4.38 -13.60
CA VAL A 193 -1.61 4.67 -14.06
C VAL A 193 -1.57 4.79 -15.59
N PRO A 194 -0.62 5.55 -16.16
CA PRO A 194 -0.42 5.59 -17.62
C PRO A 194 -0.10 4.20 -18.22
N SER A 195 -0.10 4.12 -19.55
CA SER A 195 0.19 2.87 -20.28
C SER A 195 1.55 2.26 -19.91
N THR A 196 2.61 3.08 -19.93
CA THR A 196 3.92 2.77 -19.35
C THR A 196 4.08 3.51 -18.03
N TYR A 197 4.42 2.80 -16.96
CA TYR A 197 4.37 3.33 -15.61
C TYR A 197 5.42 2.68 -14.69
N ILE A 198 5.63 3.28 -13.52
CA ILE A 198 6.55 2.79 -12.48
C ILE A 198 5.81 1.77 -11.61
N GLU A 199 6.07 0.48 -11.76
CA GLU A 199 5.44 -0.56 -10.94
C GLU A 199 5.99 -0.55 -9.51
N ASN A 200 7.31 -0.44 -9.34
CA ASN A 200 7.92 -0.39 -8.02
C ASN A 200 9.22 0.41 -8.00
N ILE A 201 9.60 0.88 -6.80
CA ILE A 201 10.87 1.56 -6.54
C ILE A 201 11.51 0.89 -5.32
N PHE A 202 12.79 0.53 -5.43
CA PHE A 202 13.60 0.06 -4.33
C PHE A 202 14.79 1.00 -4.12
N ALA A 203 14.80 1.65 -2.96
CA ALA A 203 15.85 2.58 -2.54
C ALA A 203 16.89 1.85 -1.71
N MET A 204 18.13 1.78 -2.20
CA MET A 204 19.21 1.03 -1.57
C MET A 204 20.40 1.95 -1.24
N PRO A 205 20.47 2.47 -0.01
CA PRO A 205 21.65 3.15 0.49
C PRO A 205 22.88 2.24 0.46
N LYS A 206 24.02 2.76 0.00
CA LYS A 206 25.31 2.06 -0.01
C LYS A 206 26.40 2.91 0.64
N ASN A 207 27.39 2.23 1.20
CA ASN A 207 28.54 2.84 1.88
C ASN A 207 28.11 3.90 2.91
N VAL A 208 27.04 3.60 3.67
CA VAL A 208 26.28 4.58 4.47
C VAL A 208 27.15 5.32 5.49
N LEU A 209 28.12 4.62 6.08
CA LEU A 209 29.03 5.18 7.09
C LEU A 209 30.25 5.90 6.49
N ASN A 210 30.39 5.91 5.16
CA ASN A 210 31.48 6.59 4.44
C ASN A 210 31.01 7.95 3.90
N ASP A 211 31.94 8.88 3.67
CA ASP A 211 31.66 10.16 3.00
C ASP A 211 31.32 9.99 1.51
N GLN A 212 31.76 8.90 0.89
CA GLN A 212 31.43 8.48 -0.49
C GLN A 212 30.14 7.64 -0.55
N ARG A 213 29.19 7.89 0.36
CA ARG A 213 27.89 7.21 0.36
C ARG A 213 27.11 7.48 -0.91
N THR A 214 26.38 6.47 -1.36
CA THR A 214 25.52 6.56 -2.54
C THR A 214 24.14 6.02 -2.24
N LEU A 215 23.19 6.36 -3.10
CA LEU A 215 21.85 5.79 -3.12
C LEU A 215 21.62 5.18 -4.50
N GLU A 216 21.54 3.85 -4.57
CA GLU A 216 21.09 3.16 -5.76
C GLU A 216 19.58 3.06 -5.72
N VAL A 217 18.92 3.57 -6.76
CA VAL A 217 17.47 3.55 -6.90
C VAL A 217 17.11 2.63 -8.05
N ARG A 218 16.55 1.47 -7.70
CA ARG A 218 16.06 0.48 -8.65
C ARG A 218 14.61 0.77 -8.97
N CYS A 219 14.31 1.07 -10.22
CA CYS A 219 12.98 1.36 -10.72
C CYS A 219 12.52 0.19 -11.58
N PHE A 220 11.34 -0.35 -11.28
CA PHE A 220 10.71 -1.42 -12.04
C PHE A 220 9.64 -0.80 -12.93
N LEU A 221 9.84 -0.85 -14.24
CA LEU A 221 8.96 -0.23 -15.22
C LEU A 221 8.11 -1.29 -15.93
N GLU A 222 6.81 -1.04 -16.04
CA GLU A 222 5.87 -1.92 -16.73
C GLU A 222 5.18 -1.14 -17.86
N GLY A 223 4.84 -1.83 -18.95
CA GLY A 223 4.21 -1.19 -20.10
C GLY A 223 4.27 -2.06 -21.36
N PRO A 224 3.44 -1.75 -22.37
CA PRO A 224 3.37 -2.55 -23.58
C PRO A 224 4.65 -2.41 -24.42
N ALA A 225 5.10 -3.54 -24.99
CA ALA A 225 6.29 -3.58 -25.86
C ALA A 225 6.19 -2.63 -27.07
N SER A 226 4.97 -2.38 -27.57
CA SER A 226 4.70 -1.45 -28.68
C SER A 226 5.08 0.01 -28.36
N GLU A 227 5.12 0.38 -27.07
CA GLU A 227 5.47 1.73 -26.64
C GLU A 227 6.91 1.83 -26.13
N TRP A 228 7.65 0.72 -26.04
CA TRP A 228 8.95 0.69 -25.37
C TRP A 228 10.05 1.46 -26.11
N ASN A 229 9.97 1.54 -27.44
CA ASN A 229 10.94 2.25 -28.27
C ASN A 229 10.86 3.79 -28.14
N ARG A 230 9.88 4.33 -27.41
CA ARG A 230 9.81 5.77 -27.14
C ARG A 230 10.94 6.18 -26.19
N SER A 231 11.60 7.30 -26.49
CA SER A 231 12.70 7.79 -25.66
C SER A 231 12.17 8.32 -24.33
N ARG A 232 12.59 7.68 -23.23
CA ARG A 232 12.22 8.04 -21.87
C ARG A 232 13.43 8.23 -20.98
N THR A 233 13.26 9.07 -19.96
CA THR A 233 14.26 9.35 -18.94
C THR A 233 13.63 9.13 -17.57
N LEU A 234 14.36 8.45 -16.70
CA LEU A 234 14.06 8.41 -15.27
C LEU A 234 14.80 9.56 -14.60
N GLU A 235 14.05 10.47 -13.99
CA GLU A 235 14.59 11.50 -13.11
C GLU A 235 14.34 11.09 -11.67
N VAL A 236 15.41 11.09 -10.86
CA VAL A 236 15.36 10.66 -9.47
C VAL A 236 15.82 11.79 -8.57
N GLU A 237 14.98 12.14 -7.61
CA GLU A 237 15.25 13.16 -6.60
C GLU A 237 15.26 12.53 -5.20
N LEU A 238 16.29 12.84 -4.41
CA LEU A 238 16.34 12.57 -2.98
C LEU A 238 15.86 13.81 -2.23
N LEU A 239 14.86 13.65 -1.35
CA LEU A 239 14.23 14.73 -0.61
C LEU A 239 14.36 14.56 0.92
N ASP A 240 14.65 15.67 1.59
CA ASP A 240 14.57 15.88 3.04
C ASP A 240 13.38 16.84 3.30
N GLY A 241 12.24 16.26 3.67
CA GLY A 241 10.95 16.97 3.56
C GLY A 241 10.65 17.36 2.11
N ASP A 242 10.38 18.64 1.86
CA ASP A 242 10.16 19.18 0.50
C ASP A 242 11.44 19.62 -0.20
N ARG A 243 12.58 19.62 0.50
CA ARG A 243 13.86 20.08 -0.06
C ARG A 243 14.53 18.95 -0.82
N VAL A 244 14.84 19.18 -2.09
CA VAL A 244 15.68 18.26 -2.87
C VAL A 244 17.15 18.42 -2.49
N ILE A 245 17.78 17.33 -2.05
CA ILE A 245 19.17 17.29 -1.59
C ILE A 245 20.09 16.42 -2.47
N GLY A 246 19.51 15.72 -3.46
CA GLY A 246 20.26 14.99 -4.48
C GLY A 246 19.39 14.76 -5.71
N LYS A 247 20.01 14.75 -6.89
CA LYS A 247 19.34 14.48 -8.17
C LYS A 247 20.23 13.65 -9.07
N ALA A 248 19.63 12.76 -9.84
CA ALA A 248 20.28 12.05 -10.94
C ALA A 248 19.22 11.71 -12.00
N SER A 249 19.67 11.45 -13.22
CA SER A 249 18.78 11.04 -14.30
C SER A 249 19.45 10.04 -15.21
N GLU A 250 18.73 9.03 -15.65
CA GLU A 250 19.22 8.02 -16.60
C GLU A 250 18.20 7.81 -17.71
N LYS A 251 18.69 7.52 -18.92
CA LYS A 251 17.79 7.09 -20.01
C LYS A 251 17.29 5.68 -19.72
N VAL A 252 16.03 5.41 -20.02
CA VAL A 252 15.49 4.05 -20.00
C VAL A 252 16.16 3.25 -21.13
N THR A 253 16.69 2.09 -20.80
CA THR A 253 17.41 1.20 -21.74
C THR A 253 16.97 -0.25 -21.61
N GLY A 254 17.40 -1.10 -22.53
CA GLY A 254 17.12 -2.54 -22.50
C GLY A 254 15.81 -2.93 -23.19
N PRO A 255 15.51 -4.25 -23.22
CA PRO A 255 14.34 -4.77 -23.90
C PRO A 255 13.04 -4.35 -23.20
N ALA A 256 11.94 -4.42 -23.94
CA ALA A 256 10.62 -4.27 -23.35
C ALA A 256 10.35 -5.36 -22.28
N PRO A 257 9.63 -5.03 -21.21
CA PRO A 257 9.22 -6.03 -20.23
C PRO A 257 8.31 -7.07 -20.88
N ALA A 258 8.43 -8.31 -20.43
CA ALA A 258 7.41 -9.31 -20.68
C ALA A 258 6.22 -9.04 -19.74
N PRO A 259 4.98 -9.43 -20.10
CA PRO A 259 3.82 -9.22 -19.25
C PRO A 259 4.04 -9.77 -17.83
N GLY A 260 3.91 -8.91 -16.82
CA GLY A 260 4.09 -9.28 -15.41
C GLY A 260 5.55 -9.39 -14.97
N GLN A 261 6.51 -9.01 -15.82
CA GLN A 261 7.94 -9.01 -15.54
C GLN A 261 8.50 -7.61 -15.83
N PRO A 262 8.38 -6.67 -14.88
CA PRO A 262 8.75 -5.28 -15.12
C PRO A 262 10.25 -5.14 -15.38
N ALA A 263 10.60 -4.22 -16.28
CA ALA A 263 11.97 -3.95 -16.66
C ALA A 263 12.69 -3.18 -15.56
N LEU A 264 13.81 -3.73 -15.08
CA LEU A 264 14.65 -3.10 -14.07
C LEU A 264 15.53 -2.01 -14.70
N GLN A 265 15.45 -0.80 -14.16
CA GLN A 265 16.37 0.30 -14.42
C GLN A 265 17.02 0.72 -13.10
N ALA A 266 18.25 1.22 -13.13
CA ALA A 266 18.95 1.70 -11.94
C ALA A 266 19.49 3.09 -12.17
N VAL A 267 19.29 3.97 -11.18
CA VAL A 267 19.86 5.33 -11.15
C VAL A 267 20.64 5.45 -9.84
N THR A 268 21.89 5.91 -9.90
CA THR A 268 22.72 6.09 -8.69
C THR A 268 22.89 7.56 -8.40
N LEU A 269 22.58 7.97 -7.17
CA LEU A 269 22.91 9.29 -6.66
C LEU A 269 24.19 9.18 -5.82
N SER A 270 25.13 10.07 -6.11
CA SER A 270 26.42 10.18 -5.43
C SER A 270 26.58 11.58 -4.84
N ASN A 271 27.64 11.80 -4.03
CA ASN A 271 27.94 13.10 -3.42
C ASN A 271 26.78 13.67 -2.59
N LEU A 272 26.09 12.80 -1.83
CA LEU A 272 24.84 13.10 -1.11
C LEU A 272 24.98 14.08 0.07
N GLY A 273 26.13 14.75 0.21
CA GLY A 273 26.41 15.69 1.30
C GLY A 273 26.25 15.07 2.68
N ALA A 274 25.92 15.91 3.66
CA ALA A 274 25.68 15.48 5.03
C ALA A 274 24.30 14.83 5.17
N ILE A 275 24.26 13.50 5.22
CA ILE A 275 23.05 12.71 5.49
C ILE A 275 22.99 12.35 6.98
N ARG A 276 21.87 12.68 7.63
CA ARG A 276 21.52 12.18 8.97
C ARG A 276 21.06 10.73 8.85
N LEU A 277 21.64 9.85 9.66
CA LEU A 277 21.35 8.41 9.64
C LEU A 277 20.06 8.11 10.40
N TRP A 278 19.35 7.08 9.95
CA TRP A 278 18.29 6.46 10.71
C TRP A 278 18.90 5.60 11.82
N ASP A 279 18.46 5.82 13.06
CA ASP A 279 18.73 4.93 14.18
C ASP A 279 17.55 4.88 15.18
N LEU A 280 17.73 4.16 16.29
CA LEU A 280 16.69 3.96 17.30
C LEU A 280 16.26 5.24 18.04
N GLN A 281 17.10 6.26 18.09
CA GLN A 281 16.87 7.54 18.77
C GLN A 281 16.53 8.66 17.79
N HIS A 282 17.14 8.62 16.61
CA HIS A 282 16.99 9.57 15.51
C HIS A 282 16.53 8.81 14.26
N PRO A 283 15.24 8.47 14.15
CA PRO A 283 14.69 7.74 13.00
C PRO A 283 14.51 8.66 11.79
N GLU A 284 15.62 9.15 11.24
CA GLU A 284 15.65 10.08 10.12
C GLU A 284 15.17 9.40 8.83
N LEU A 285 14.14 9.96 8.21
CA LEU A 285 13.50 9.44 7.01
C LEU A 285 13.57 10.46 5.87
N TYR A 286 13.81 9.94 4.67
CA TYR A 286 13.90 10.68 3.41
C TYR A 286 12.89 10.11 2.42
N HIS A 287 12.67 10.85 1.34
CA HIS A 287 11.90 10.35 0.20
C HIS A 287 12.79 10.25 -1.03
N VAL A 288 12.63 9.18 -1.79
CA VAL A 288 13.07 9.13 -3.17
C VAL A 288 11.85 9.33 -4.06
N ARG A 289 11.87 10.37 -4.89
CA ARG A 289 10.85 10.63 -5.91
C ARG A 289 11.42 10.26 -7.27
N VAL A 290 10.68 9.45 -8.00
CA VAL A 290 11.05 9.02 -9.35
C VAL A 290 10.00 9.53 -10.31
N ARG A 291 10.45 10.23 -11.35
CA ARG A 291 9.63 10.71 -12.46
C ARG A 291 10.05 10.00 -13.73
N LEU A 292 9.07 9.45 -14.44
CA LEU A 292 9.25 8.96 -15.80
C LEU A 292 8.89 10.09 -16.76
N ILE A 293 9.86 10.54 -17.55
CA ILE A 293 9.73 11.64 -18.50
C ILE A 293 9.78 11.11 -19.93
N GLU A 294 8.85 11.55 -20.79
CA GLU A 294 8.84 11.28 -22.23
C GLU A 294 8.71 12.61 -22.98
N GLN A 295 9.64 12.92 -23.90
CA GLN A 295 9.65 14.17 -24.67
C GLN A 295 9.52 15.45 -23.80
N GLY A 296 10.14 15.45 -22.63
CA GLY A 296 10.09 16.58 -21.68
C GLY A 296 8.78 16.70 -20.89
N LYS A 297 7.86 15.75 -21.03
CA LYS A 297 6.59 15.70 -20.28
C LYS A 297 6.61 14.59 -19.23
N LEU A 298 5.99 14.86 -18.09
CA LEU A 298 5.79 13.87 -17.03
C LEU A 298 4.80 12.80 -17.50
N VAL A 299 5.25 11.54 -17.52
CA VAL A 299 4.43 10.36 -17.81
C VAL A 299 3.87 9.78 -16.52
N ASP A 300 4.73 9.47 -15.55
CA ASP A 300 4.37 8.89 -14.25
C ASP A 300 5.28 9.43 -13.14
N GLU A 301 4.77 9.48 -11.92
CA GLU A 301 5.53 9.84 -10.73
C GLU A 301 5.17 8.90 -9.58
N ASP A 302 6.18 8.38 -8.89
CA ASP A 302 5.98 7.63 -7.65
C ASP A 302 7.09 7.97 -6.63
N THR A 303 6.79 7.78 -5.35
CA THR A 303 7.67 8.15 -4.24
C THR A 303 7.78 7.00 -3.24
N ARG A 304 8.98 6.75 -2.71
CA ARG A 304 9.21 5.83 -1.59
C ARG A 304 9.92 6.52 -0.45
N ARG A 305 9.47 6.23 0.77
CA ARG A 305 10.11 6.66 2.00
C ARG A 305 11.16 5.63 2.41
N PHE A 306 12.31 6.07 2.91
CA PHE A 306 13.37 5.19 3.39
C PHE A 306 14.29 5.93 4.38
N GLY A 307 15.18 5.19 5.06
CA GLY A 307 16.20 5.73 5.96
C GLY A 307 17.60 5.23 5.61
N PHE A 308 18.62 6.07 5.84
CA PHE A 308 20.03 5.68 5.67
C PHE A 308 20.53 4.99 6.94
N ARG A 309 20.80 3.70 6.87
CA ARG A 309 21.40 2.92 7.97
C ARG A 309 22.20 1.74 7.45
N GLU A 310 23.20 1.35 8.22
CA GLU A 310 23.91 0.08 8.08
C GLU A 310 23.55 -0.84 9.25
N ALA A 311 23.10 -2.05 8.96
CA ALA A 311 22.75 -3.05 9.94
C ALA A 311 23.44 -4.37 9.59
N ALA A 312 24.13 -4.98 10.56
CA ALA A 312 24.90 -6.19 10.34
C ALA A 312 24.90 -7.10 11.58
N PHE A 313 24.78 -8.40 11.37
CA PHE A 313 25.16 -9.38 12.39
C PHE A 313 26.67 -9.63 12.28
N THR A 314 27.37 -9.40 13.38
CA THR A 314 28.82 -9.61 13.52
C THR A 314 29.10 -10.69 14.56
N ASP A 315 30.35 -11.11 14.69
CA ASP A 315 30.82 -11.98 15.76
C ASP A 315 30.58 -11.39 17.17
N GLN A 316 30.56 -10.07 17.30
CA GLN A 316 30.28 -9.35 18.55
C GLN A 316 28.77 -9.12 18.80
N GLY A 317 27.90 -9.51 17.86
CA GLY A 317 26.46 -9.31 17.93
C GLY A 317 25.91 -8.38 16.84
N PHE A 318 24.68 -7.91 17.03
CA PHE A 318 24.03 -7.01 16.06
C PHE A 318 24.60 -5.59 16.15
N SER A 319 25.09 -5.09 15.03
CA SER A 319 25.60 -3.72 14.87
C SER A 319 24.62 -2.88 14.06
N LEU A 320 24.29 -1.69 14.58
CA LEU A 320 23.55 -0.66 13.89
C LEU A 320 24.42 0.60 13.78
N ASN A 321 24.70 1.04 12.55
CA ASN A 321 25.56 2.18 12.25
C ASN A 321 26.93 2.11 12.97
N GLY A 322 27.55 0.92 12.96
CA GLY A 322 28.85 0.66 13.58
C GLY A 322 28.82 0.48 15.10
N LYS A 323 27.65 0.55 15.74
CA LYS A 323 27.50 0.36 17.20
C LYS A 323 26.82 -0.97 17.49
N VAL A 324 27.49 -1.83 18.26
CA VAL A 324 26.90 -3.08 18.75
C VAL A 324 25.79 -2.74 19.75
N ILE A 325 24.59 -3.26 19.51
CA ILE A 325 23.42 -3.08 20.38
C ILE A 325 22.81 -4.43 20.75
N LYS A 326 22.31 -4.54 21.98
CA LYS A 326 21.53 -5.71 22.39
C LYS A 326 20.10 -5.58 21.85
N LEU A 327 19.69 -6.54 21.03
CA LEU A 327 18.30 -6.68 20.59
C LEU A 327 17.43 -7.15 21.77
N ARG A 328 16.37 -6.41 22.06
CA ARG A 328 15.38 -6.65 23.12
C ARG A 328 14.01 -6.35 22.54
N GLY A 329 13.25 -7.42 22.30
CA GLY A 329 11.99 -7.34 21.58
C GLY A 329 10.98 -8.36 22.04
N LEU A 330 9.84 -8.32 21.37
CA LEU A 330 8.71 -9.21 21.55
C LEU A 330 8.20 -9.66 20.18
N ASP A 331 7.48 -10.76 20.19
CA ASP A 331 6.67 -11.24 19.08
C ASP A 331 5.34 -10.47 19.08
N ARG A 332 4.79 -10.19 17.90
CA ARG A 332 3.51 -9.49 17.78
C ARG A 332 2.66 -10.15 16.72
N HIS A 333 1.46 -10.60 17.08
CA HIS A 333 0.40 -10.90 16.11
C HIS A 333 -0.40 -9.64 15.76
N GLN A 334 -1.01 -9.60 14.57
CA GLN A 334 -1.87 -8.48 14.14
C GLN A 334 -3.36 -8.68 14.47
N THR A 335 -3.66 -9.55 15.44
CA THR A 335 -5.01 -9.97 15.81
C THR A 335 -5.54 -9.16 16.99
N PHE A 336 -6.80 -8.76 16.90
CA PHE A 336 -7.52 -8.01 17.92
C PHE A 336 -8.82 -8.71 18.29
N PRO A 337 -9.30 -8.52 19.53
CA PRO A 337 -10.57 -9.08 19.97
C PRO A 337 -11.73 -8.72 19.04
N PHE A 338 -12.66 -9.67 18.85
CA PHE A 338 -13.89 -9.59 18.06
C PHE A 338 -13.74 -9.49 16.55
N VAL A 339 -12.74 -8.77 16.05
CA VAL A 339 -12.58 -8.44 14.62
C VAL A 339 -11.39 -9.12 13.95
N GLY A 340 -10.66 -9.97 14.68
CA GLY A 340 -9.48 -10.64 14.16
C GLY A 340 -8.44 -9.63 13.66
N GLN A 341 -8.02 -9.77 12.40
CA GLN A 341 -6.98 -8.93 11.81
C GLN A 341 -7.52 -7.63 11.19
N ALA A 342 -8.85 -7.43 11.15
CA ALA A 342 -9.52 -6.36 10.42
C ALA A 342 -9.54 -5.01 11.16
N MET A 343 -8.39 -4.56 11.67
CA MET A 343 -8.27 -3.30 12.41
C MET A 343 -7.66 -2.16 11.60
N PRO A 344 -8.16 -0.93 11.75
CA PRO A 344 -7.68 0.22 10.99
C PRO A 344 -6.25 0.60 11.38
N GLY A 345 -5.54 1.26 10.45
CA GLY A 345 -4.15 1.67 10.64
C GLY A 345 -3.84 2.37 11.96
N ARG A 346 -4.75 3.18 12.52
CA ARG A 346 -4.53 3.84 13.84
C ARG A 346 -4.22 2.86 14.97
N VAL A 347 -4.79 1.66 14.95
CA VAL A 347 -4.59 0.65 16.01
C VAL A 347 -3.32 -0.15 15.74
N GLN A 348 -3.04 -0.48 14.48
CA GLN A 348 -1.76 -1.07 14.07
C GLN A 348 -0.59 -0.19 14.52
N ARG A 349 -0.66 1.13 14.26
CA ARG A 349 0.36 2.10 14.71
C ARG A 349 0.46 2.19 16.24
N ARG A 350 -0.65 2.01 16.95
CA ARG A 350 -0.68 2.07 18.42
C ARG A 350 0.13 0.93 19.03
N ASP A 351 0.10 -0.27 18.46
CA ASP A 351 0.90 -1.41 18.95
C ASP A 351 2.40 -1.11 18.83
N ALA A 352 2.85 -0.53 17.71
CA ALA A 352 4.25 -0.11 17.54
C ALA A 352 4.67 0.90 18.62
N LEU A 353 3.81 1.87 18.93
CA LEU A 353 4.04 2.84 20.01
C LEU A 353 4.09 2.19 21.39
N ILE A 354 3.23 1.20 21.67
CA ILE A 354 3.28 0.44 22.94
C ILE A 354 4.62 -0.27 23.07
N LEU A 355 5.02 -1.04 22.06
CA LEU A 355 6.30 -1.76 22.03
C LEU A 355 7.48 -0.82 22.27
N ARG A 356 7.58 0.26 21.48
CA ARG A 356 8.73 1.16 21.51
C ARG A 356 8.75 2.08 22.73
N GLN A 357 7.61 2.67 23.10
CA GLN A 357 7.55 3.76 24.08
C GLN A 357 7.18 3.30 25.48
N GLN A 358 6.37 2.24 25.62
CA GLN A 358 5.93 1.75 26.94
C GLN A 358 6.79 0.58 27.39
N LEU A 359 6.96 -0.42 26.52
CA LEU A 359 7.74 -1.64 26.82
C LEU A 359 9.25 -1.48 26.56
N LYS A 360 9.64 -0.37 25.91
CA LYS A 360 11.03 -0.01 25.60
C LYS A 360 11.77 -1.05 24.74
N CYS A 361 11.03 -1.79 23.91
CA CYS A 361 11.58 -2.67 22.89
C CYS A 361 12.34 -1.85 21.84
N ASN A 362 13.44 -2.41 21.33
CA ASN A 362 14.17 -1.84 20.19
C ASN A 362 14.08 -2.68 18.91
N ILE A 363 13.48 -3.87 19.01
CA ILE A 363 13.10 -4.71 17.87
C ILE A 363 11.73 -5.34 18.15
N VAL A 364 11.00 -5.67 17.09
CA VAL A 364 9.81 -6.52 17.12
C VAL A 364 9.96 -7.62 16.08
N ARG A 365 9.49 -8.82 16.40
CA ARG A 365 9.33 -9.90 15.42
C ARG A 365 7.87 -9.93 14.97
N THR A 366 7.63 -9.72 13.69
CA THR A 366 6.28 -9.81 13.11
C THR A 366 5.98 -11.25 12.74
N SER A 367 5.88 -12.08 13.77
CA SER A 367 5.57 -13.50 13.63
C SER A 367 4.09 -13.72 13.28
N HIS A 368 3.73 -14.67 12.43
CA HIS A 368 4.57 -15.54 11.58
C HIS A 368 4.29 -15.25 10.11
N TYR A 369 4.20 -13.96 9.76
CA TYR A 369 3.75 -13.50 8.46
C TYR A 369 4.02 -11.99 8.27
N PRO A 370 4.07 -11.50 7.02
CA PRO A 370 4.17 -10.08 6.74
C PRO A 370 2.97 -9.32 7.32
N GLN A 371 3.24 -8.18 7.96
CA GLN A 371 2.21 -7.41 8.69
C GLN A 371 1.75 -6.16 7.95
N SER A 372 0.70 -5.53 8.48
CA SER A 372 0.16 -4.30 7.90
C SER A 372 1.25 -3.24 7.74
N ARG A 373 1.30 -2.61 6.56
CA ARG A 373 2.22 -1.48 6.31
C ARG A 373 2.08 -0.36 7.33
N HIS A 374 0.88 -0.15 7.89
CA HIS A 374 0.69 0.86 8.94
C HIS A 374 1.55 0.61 10.17
N PHE A 375 1.75 -0.65 10.54
CA PHE A 375 2.62 -1.05 11.64
C PHE A 375 4.10 -0.83 11.25
N LEU A 376 4.51 -1.31 10.07
CA LEU A 376 5.89 -1.17 9.57
C LEU A 376 6.28 0.31 9.41
N ASP A 377 5.40 1.13 8.82
CA ASP A 377 5.56 2.58 8.69
C ASP A 377 5.73 3.26 10.05
N ALA A 378 4.98 2.81 11.07
CA ALA A 378 5.16 3.33 12.42
C ALA A 378 6.51 2.91 13.01
N CYS A 379 6.96 1.67 12.78
CA CYS A 379 8.26 1.18 13.22
C CYS A 379 9.41 2.03 12.66
N ASP A 380 9.35 2.33 11.35
CA ASP A 380 10.31 3.22 10.69
C ASP A 380 10.32 4.61 11.34
N GLU A 381 9.15 5.20 11.58
CA GLU A 381 9.03 6.57 12.13
C GLU A 381 9.47 6.70 13.59
N ILE A 382 9.41 5.63 14.38
CA ILE A 382 9.67 5.68 15.83
C ILE A 382 11.00 5.04 16.23
N GLY A 383 11.78 4.54 15.26
CA GLY A 383 13.05 3.88 15.53
C GLY A 383 12.86 2.54 16.22
N LEU A 384 12.05 1.66 15.64
CA LEU A 384 11.84 0.27 16.06
C LEU A 384 12.29 -0.67 14.95
N LEU A 385 13.29 -1.52 15.20
CA LEU A 385 13.73 -2.53 14.23
C LEU A 385 12.63 -3.59 14.06
N VAL A 386 12.57 -4.22 12.89
CA VAL A 386 11.63 -5.29 12.58
C VAL A 386 12.37 -6.52 12.06
N LEU A 387 12.06 -7.68 12.63
CA LEU A 387 12.33 -8.98 12.05
C LEU A 387 11.04 -9.47 11.40
N GLU A 388 11.00 -9.43 10.07
CA GLU A 388 9.84 -9.87 9.28
C GLU A 388 10.01 -11.32 8.82
N GLU A 389 8.90 -12.07 8.77
CA GLU A 389 8.87 -13.48 8.38
C GLU A 389 7.89 -13.68 7.22
N ILE A 390 8.22 -14.62 6.33
CA ILE A 390 7.26 -15.16 5.35
C ILE A 390 6.11 -15.87 6.08
N PRO A 391 4.91 -15.99 5.47
CA PRO A 391 3.82 -16.72 6.09
C PRO A 391 4.18 -18.21 6.21
N GLY A 392 4.20 -18.73 7.42
CA GLY A 392 4.48 -20.14 7.68
C GLY A 392 4.55 -20.47 9.16
N TRP A 393 4.38 -21.75 9.50
CA TRP A 393 4.55 -22.25 10.87
C TRP A 393 4.79 -23.75 10.81
N GLN A 394 6.04 -24.19 11.07
CA GLN A 394 6.52 -25.57 10.91
C GLN A 394 6.45 -26.15 9.48
N HIS A 395 5.59 -25.60 8.63
CA HIS A 395 5.39 -25.88 7.23
C HIS A 395 5.45 -24.58 6.43
N ILE A 396 6.18 -24.60 5.30
CA ILE A 396 6.39 -23.43 4.44
C ILE A 396 5.56 -23.58 3.14
N GLY A 397 4.64 -24.54 3.06
CA GLY A 397 3.83 -24.79 1.87
C GLY A 397 4.44 -25.80 0.90
N ASP A 398 3.82 -25.94 -0.27
CA ASP A 398 4.23 -26.85 -1.32
C ASP A 398 5.52 -26.41 -2.07
N LYS A 399 5.97 -27.21 -3.04
CA LYS A 399 7.19 -26.91 -3.81
C LYS A 399 7.07 -25.63 -4.63
N ALA A 400 5.88 -25.34 -5.17
CA ALA A 400 5.65 -24.15 -5.97
C ALA A 400 5.77 -22.88 -5.11
N TRP A 401 5.29 -22.91 -3.87
CA TRP A 401 5.49 -21.84 -2.92
C TRP A 401 6.96 -21.70 -2.50
N GLN A 402 7.63 -22.81 -2.20
CA GLN A 402 9.05 -22.81 -1.80
C GLN A 402 10.00 -22.27 -2.87
N ASP A 403 9.65 -22.35 -4.15
CA ASP A 403 10.46 -21.80 -5.23
C ASP A 403 10.28 -20.26 -5.39
N ILE A 404 9.23 -19.69 -4.77
CA ILE A 404 8.91 -18.26 -4.81
C ILE A 404 9.37 -17.54 -3.53
N ALA A 405 9.27 -18.22 -2.37
CA ALA A 405 9.69 -17.74 -1.06
C ALA A 405 11.22 -17.66 -0.93
#